data_AF-A0A9C7GAA5-F1
#
_entry.id   AF-A0A9C7GAA5-F1
#
_cell.length_a   1.000
_cell.length_b   1.000
_cell.length_c   1.000
_cell.angle_alpha   90.00
_cell.angle_beta   90.00
_cell.angle_gamma   90.00
#
_symmetry.space_group_name_H-M   'P 1'
#
loop_
_entity.id
_entity.type
_entity.pdbx_description
1 polymer ?
#
loop_
_entity_poly.entity_id
_entity_poly.type
_entity_poly.pdbx_seq_one_letter_code
_entity_poly.pdbx_strand_id
1 'polypeptide(L)'
;MFFRLNAEKEKNEIDRLIISETKPKSAFDFLKLSGTYKGKIPILIVVSDTNDSIRAKNWCNTLQRLTKAHVKFIHSIHYSFEIEAYIEEYKIQSLFILDIGYTKEGIFISSRNAAIQSFLIQSFSVESHQFSWMETDIENLPIYSNTLTALVRVGKEVDLPKLCSFLSSMIGVIPKLSLFDESQILMKTDGKVKQNIPYNRIELNPTFITQNQLQENDYVVIYNPLNFLFTVACVKSTSTLGMNEITTSNSISKKLKLAVNGEIVLHPLERIIINRIVVQNASQLVDGDITISKDIDEGLTAIGADYFEIVNRVTSASFDIERLKIRVNSDLASGTIQLSYMQREFLDLEHPPDILSKFYYEEITESLIKQLEPIDFIQKQYEKQKVREDLKFEDKQKLKKLIKQAGFNNVAIYPLFLKPVKKKRFSLSRLFLNVAIRPATLQLNVIRPYSTDESSNIVRMSKSAMNLLGIAENDLVILNYRGKSIEVPVLEFDSPELVKETNIVTNESSINISIGIPAHLRFKLGIKQIGKICEIERNLSFLFKKNLSLQFIPILAAAFAVFSLNELSFWNRSIIAAIIVPISSYITLSVVREKIPKTRRASWSLWKK
;
A
#
# COMPACT_ATOMS: atom_id res chain seq x y z
N MET A 1 -49.53 37.96 -16.75
CA MET A 1 -49.32 36.61 -16.21
C MET A 1 -47.95 36.11 -16.67
N PHE A 2 -46.79 36.72 -16.41
CA PHE A 2 -46.23 37.39 -15.22
C PHE A 2 -46.45 36.65 -13.90
N PHE A 3 -45.31 36.27 -13.32
CA PHE A 3 -45.01 35.94 -11.92
C PHE A 3 -45.44 34.59 -11.33
N ARG A 4 -44.43 33.99 -10.65
CA ARG A 4 -44.42 32.92 -9.64
C ARG A 4 -44.32 31.48 -10.16
N LEU A 5 -43.36 30.64 -9.79
CA LEU A 5 -42.24 30.62 -8.81
C LEU A 5 -41.41 29.37 -9.26
N ASN A 6 -40.17 29.37 -9.76
CA ASN A 6 -38.89 29.86 -9.23
C ASN A 6 -38.60 29.61 -7.75
N ALA A 7 -39.28 28.65 -7.10
CA ALA A 7 -38.99 28.28 -5.71
C ALA A 7 -38.75 26.77 -5.45
N GLU A 8 -38.79 25.90 -6.46
CA GLU A 8 -38.64 24.44 -6.26
C GLU A 8 -37.36 23.82 -6.84
N LYS A 9 -36.49 24.61 -7.48
CA LYS A 9 -35.26 24.09 -8.12
C LYS A 9 -33.99 24.16 -7.27
N GLU A 10 -34.00 24.79 -6.10
CA GLU A 10 -32.81 24.90 -5.23
C GLU A 10 -32.91 24.11 -3.91
N LYS A 11 -33.98 23.33 -3.69
CA LYS A 11 -34.20 22.61 -2.42
C LYS A 11 -33.95 21.10 -2.46
N ASN A 12 -33.47 20.54 -3.59
CA ASN A 12 -33.51 19.09 -3.85
C ASN A 12 -32.17 18.39 -4.20
N GLU A 13 -31.01 19.02 -4.03
CA GLU A 13 -29.70 18.37 -4.28
C GLU A 13 -28.85 18.10 -3.02
N ILE A 14 -29.26 18.58 -1.84
CA ILE A 14 -28.53 18.33 -0.58
C ILE A 14 -29.03 17.07 0.14
N ASP A 15 -30.27 16.64 -0.10
CA ASP A 15 -30.87 15.45 0.56
C ASP A 15 -30.50 14.10 -0.08
N ARG A 16 -29.64 14.07 -1.12
CA ARG A 16 -29.25 12.81 -1.80
C ARG A 16 -27.83 12.33 -1.53
N LEU A 17 -27.06 12.96 -0.64
CA LEU A 17 -25.68 12.56 -0.33
C LEU A 17 -25.49 11.71 0.94
N ILE A 18 -26.55 11.40 1.70
CA ILE A 18 -26.45 10.55 2.91
C ILE A 18 -27.60 9.55 3.02
N ILE A 19 -27.82 8.73 2.00
CA ILE A 19 -28.49 7.43 2.21
C ILE A 19 -27.79 6.39 1.31
N SER A 20 -26.71 5.82 1.84
CA SER A 20 -26.33 4.44 1.50
C SER A 20 -26.41 3.63 2.78
N GLU A 21 -27.15 2.54 2.69
CA GLU A 21 -27.86 1.88 3.78
C GLU A 21 -26.95 1.25 4.84
N THR A 22 -27.23 1.56 6.11
CA THR A 22 -27.23 0.54 7.16
C THR A 22 -28.55 0.64 7.90
N LYS A 23 -29.48 -0.28 7.60
CA LYS A 23 -30.71 -0.44 8.38
C LYS A 23 -30.34 -0.66 9.86
N PRO A 24 -30.90 0.12 10.81
CA PRO A 24 -30.69 -0.13 12.23
C PRO A 24 -31.33 -1.46 12.60
N LYS A 25 -30.55 -2.38 13.19
CA LYS A 25 -31.09 -3.53 13.90
C LYS A 25 -31.62 -3.04 15.24
N SER A 26 -32.94 -2.91 15.34
CA SER A 26 -33.73 -2.71 16.57
C SER A 26 -33.54 -1.38 17.32
N ALA A 27 -34.66 -0.82 17.79
CA ALA A 27 -34.74 0.39 18.60
C ALA A 27 -34.34 0.19 20.07
N PHE A 28 -33.72 -0.94 20.43
CA PHE A 28 -33.49 -1.34 21.82
C PHE A 28 -32.02 -1.30 22.29
N ASP A 29 -31.08 -0.83 21.47
CA ASP A 29 -29.68 -0.65 21.89
C ASP A 29 -29.41 0.71 22.57
N PHE A 30 -30.45 1.45 22.97
CA PHE A 30 -30.33 2.80 23.55
C PHE A 30 -29.75 2.83 24.97
N LEU A 31 -29.57 1.66 25.62
CA LEU A 31 -29.13 1.56 27.01
C LEU A 31 -28.03 0.51 27.18
N LYS A 32 -26.80 0.85 26.76
CA LYS A 32 -25.57 0.34 27.40
C LYS A 32 -24.69 1.52 27.81
N LEU A 33 -24.52 1.62 29.13
CA LEU A 33 -24.00 2.71 29.94
C LEU A 33 -22.48 2.98 29.84
N SER A 34 -21.88 2.84 28.67
CA SER A 34 -20.49 3.29 28.44
C SER A 34 -20.35 3.76 26.99
N GLY A 35 -20.23 5.08 26.80
CA GLY A 35 -20.24 5.78 25.51
C GLY A 35 -19.05 5.52 24.59
N THR A 36 -18.61 4.27 24.48
CA THR A 36 -17.52 3.79 23.64
C THR A 36 -18.06 3.00 22.45
N TYR A 37 -17.90 3.56 21.26
CA TYR A 37 -18.12 2.84 20.01
C TYR A 37 -16.81 2.29 19.48
N LYS A 38 -16.81 0.98 19.20
CA LYS A 38 -15.66 0.30 18.60
C LYS A 38 -15.73 0.45 17.08
N GLY A 39 -14.79 1.23 16.54
CA GLY A 39 -14.62 1.42 15.11
C GLY A 39 -13.92 0.24 14.42
N LYS A 40 -13.74 0.35 13.11
CA LYS A 40 -12.94 -0.56 12.28
C LYS A 40 -11.64 0.08 11.77
N ILE A 41 -11.50 1.39 11.95
CA ILE A 41 -10.35 2.19 11.54
C ILE A 41 -9.53 2.48 12.80
N PRO A 42 -8.19 2.37 12.80
CA PRO A 42 -7.33 2.59 13.98
C PRO A 42 -7.20 4.08 14.34
N ILE A 43 -8.33 4.78 14.43
CA ILE A 43 -8.43 6.17 14.87
C ILE A 43 -9.37 6.21 16.05
N LEU A 44 -8.98 6.94 17.10
CA LEU A 44 -9.84 7.25 18.23
C LEU A 44 -10.23 8.73 18.18
N ILE A 45 -11.53 9.00 18.23
CA ILE A 45 -12.08 10.34 18.42
C ILE A 45 -12.59 10.42 19.85
N VAL A 46 -11.93 11.26 20.63
CA VAL A 46 -12.30 11.62 21.97
C VAL A 46 -13.12 12.89 21.89
N VAL A 47 -14.37 12.87 22.35
CA VAL A 47 -15.23 14.06 22.41
C VAL A 47 -15.35 14.50 23.86
N SER A 48 -15.00 15.75 24.12
CA SER A 48 -15.16 16.42 25.42
C SER A 48 -15.97 17.70 25.28
N ASP A 49 -16.67 18.04 26.35
CA ASP A 49 -17.30 19.35 26.54
C ASP A 49 -17.35 19.59 28.04
N THR A 50 -16.55 20.54 28.49
CA THR A 50 -16.40 20.87 29.92
C THR A 50 -17.64 21.54 30.49
N ASN A 51 -18.47 22.13 29.63
CA ASN A 51 -19.64 22.91 30.04
C ASN A 51 -20.95 22.13 29.86
N ASP A 52 -21.02 21.19 28.92
CA ASP A 52 -22.24 20.45 28.59
C ASP A 52 -21.97 19.00 28.18
N SER A 53 -22.01 18.10 29.16
CA SER A 53 -21.85 16.65 28.93
C SER A 53 -22.91 16.04 28.01
N ILE A 54 -24.11 16.62 27.94
CA ILE A 54 -25.19 16.15 27.07
C ILE A 54 -24.87 16.51 25.62
N ARG A 55 -24.36 17.72 25.39
CA ARG A 55 -23.90 18.15 24.07
C ARG A 55 -22.76 17.26 23.58
N ALA A 56 -21.70 17.05 24.36
CA ALA A 56 -20.62 16.13 23.97
C ALA A 56 -21.12 14.70 23.68
N LYS A 57 -22.07 14.19 24.46
CA LYS A 57 -22.68 12.87 24.21
C LYS A 57 -23.45 12.83 22.88
N ASN A 58 -24.19 13.88 22.54
CA ASN A 58 -24.88 13.98 21.26
C ASN A 58 -23.90 14.03 20.09
N TRP A 59 -22.79 14.75 20.25
CA TRP A 59 -21.70 14.78 19.27
C TRP A 59 -21.04 13.42 19.08
N CYS A 60 -20.76 12.72 20.17
CA CYS A 60 -20.24 11.35 20.14
C CYS A 60 -21.17 10.45 19.32
N ASN A 61 -22.47 10.46 19.58
CA ASN A 61 -23.45 9.66 18.84
C ASN A 61 -23.51 10.01 17.33
N THR A 62 -23.42 11.29 16.99
CA THR A 62 -23.40 11.75 15.59
C THR A 62 -22.14 11.23 14.87
N LEU A 63 -20.97 11.38 15.48
CA LEU A 63 -19.71 10.91 14.91
C LEU A 63 -19.64 9.38 14.81
N GLN A 64 -20.26 8.65 15.75
CA GLN A 64 -20.41 7.20 15.65
C GLN A 64 -21.21 6.76 14.43
N ARG A 65 -22.23 7.52 14.03
CA ARG A 65 -23.06 7.23 12.85
C ARG A 65 -22.35 7.58 11.55
N LEU A 66 -21.58 8.68 11.56
CA LEU A 66 -20.93 9.20 10.37
C LEU A 66 -19.59 8.52 10.07
N THR A 67 -18.91 8.01 11.10
CA THR A 67 -17.53 7.56 10.99
C THR A 67 -17.40 6.07 11.30
N LYS A 68 -16.37 5.44 10.73
CA LYS A 68 -15.98 4.06 11.08
C LYS A 68 -14.85 4.04 12.11
N ALA A 69 -14.53 5.18 12.71
CA ALA A 69 -13.50 5.34 13.73
C ALA A 69 -14.00 4.87 15.10
N HIS A 70 -13.09 4.65 16.04
CA HIS A 70 -13.45 4.52 17.44
C HIS A 70 -13.88 5.90 17.94
N VAL A 71 -14.96 5.97 18.69
CA VAL A 71 -15.44 7.23 19.27
C VAL A 71 -15.71 7.00 20.74
N LYS A 72 -15.06 7.81 21.59
CA LYS A 72 -15.17 7.76 23.04
C LYS A 72 -15.54 9.14 23.56
N PHE A 73 -16.55 9.19 24.40
CA PHE A 73 -16.87 10.40 25.16
C PHE A 73 -16.06 10.43 26.45
N ILE A 74 -15.50 11.58 26.79
CA ILE A 74 -14.90 11.84 28.11
C ILE A 74 -15.40 13.17 28.67
N HIS A 75 -15.57 13.24 29.98
CA HIS A 75 -16.07 14.45 30.64
C HIS A 75 -14.98 15.53 30.77
N SER A 76 -13.72 15.12 30.91
CA SER A 76 -12.56 16.02 30.96
C SER A 76 -11.37 15.36 30.26
N ILE A 77 -10.58 16.17 29.56
CA ILE A 77 -9.41 15.72 28.79
C ILE A 77 -8.26 15.26 29.73
N HIS A 78 -8.32 15.58 31.01
CA HIS A 78 -7.32 15.19 32.00
C HIS A 78 -7.36 13.70 32.42
N TYR A 79 -8.27 12.88 31.86
CA TYR A 79 -8.34 11.44 32.11
C TYR A 79 -7.48 10.64 31.11
N SER A 80 -6.16 10.82 31.11
CA SER A 80 -5.26 10.21 30.11
C SER A 80 -5.13 8.69 30.18
N PHE A 81 -5.11 8.10 31.38
CA PHE A 81 -4.93 6.66 31.57
C PHE A 81 -5.98 5.81 30.82
N GLU A 82 -7.22 6.29 30.81
CA GLU A 82 -8.34 5.64 30.12
C GLU A 82 -8.27 5.73 28.59
N ILE A 83 -7.60 6.75 28.06
CA ILE A 83 -7.37 6.93 26.63
C ILE A 83 -6.21 6.03 26.22
N GLU A 84 -5.13 6.00 27.00
CA GLU A 84 -3.94 5.20 26.74
C GLU A 84 -4.22 3.70 26.75
N ALA A 85 -4.92 3.20 27.78
CA ALA A 85 -5.31 1.80 27.84
C ALA A 85 -6.16 1.39 26.61
N TYR A 86 -7.01 2.29 26.12
CA TYR A 86 -7.81 2.06 24.93
C TYR A 86 -6.96 2.08 23.65
N ILE A 87 -6.00 3.00 23.57
CA ILE A 87 -5.06 3.09 22.46
C ILE A 87 -4.26 1.78 22.34
N GLU A 88 -3.75 1.26 23.45
CA GLU A 88 -2.99 0.00 23.48
C GLU A 88 -3.86 -1.21 23.12
N GLU A 89 -5.05 -1.33 23.73
CA GLU A 89 -5.96 -2.47 23.50
C GLU A 89 -6.37 -2.59 22.02
N TYR A 90 -6.69 -1.45 21.38
CA TYR A 90 -7.19 -1.42 20.00
C TYR A 90 -6.13 -1.07 18.96
N LYS A 91 -4.87 -0.90 19.38
CA LYS A 91 -3.75 -0.48 18.52
C LYS A 91 -4.10 0.76 17.70
N ILE A 92 -4.62 1.78 18.38
CA ILE A 92 -4.98 3.05 17.76
C ILE A 92 -3.71 3.74 17.27
N GLN A 93 -3.72 4.20 16.03
CA GLN A 93 -2.58 4.89 15.39
C GLN A 93 -2.73 6.42 15.47
N SER A 94 -3.97 6.92 15.57
CA SER A 94 -4.24 8.36 15.59
C SER A 94 -5.35 8.73 16.57
N LEU A 95 -5.19 9.87 17.25
CA LEU A 95 -6.07 10.40 18.27
C LEU A 95 -6.59 11.80 17.89
N PHE A 96 -7.91 11.96 17.86
CA PHE A 96 -8.58 13.25 17.70
C PHE A 96 -9.26 13.62 18.99
N ILE A 97 -8.89 14.74 19.57
CA ILE A 97 -9.58 15.29 20.73
C ILE A 97 -10.45 16.43 20.21
N LEU A 98 -11.76 16.26 20.27
CA LEU A 98 -12.75 17.26 19.91
C LEU A 98 -13.28 17.91 21.20
N ASP A 99 -12.85 19.12 21.48
CA ASP A 99 -13.23 19.86 22.69
C ASP A 99 -14.25 20.96 22.38
N ILE A 100 -15.48 20.79 22.84
CA ILE A 100 -16.61 21.62 22.46
C ILE A 100 -16.84 22.69 23.50
N GLY A 101 -16.95 23.95 23.07
CA GLY A 101 -17.35 25.07 23.94
C GLY A 101 -16.22 25.85 24.60
N TYR A 102 -14.97 25.67 24.17
CA TYR A 102 -13.81 26.38 24.73
C TYR A 102 -13.75 27.86 24.33
N THR A 103 -14.25 28.23 23.15
CA THR A 103 -14.10 29.59 22.60
C THR A 103 -15.43 30.26 22.23
N LYS A 104 -15.45 31.60 22.25
CA LYS A 104 -16.63 32.39 21.91
C LYS A 104 -16.91 32.37 20.39
N GLU A 105 -15.88 32.31 19.55
CA GLU A 105 -16.01 32.26 18.08
C GLU A 105 -14.94 31.34 17.48
N GLY A 106 -15.28 30.58 16.43
CA GLY A 106 -14.31 29.89 15.57
C GLY A 106 -13.99 28.42 15.90
N ILE A 107 -13.13 27.82 15.07
CA ILE A 107 -12.55 26.50 15.27
C ILE A 107 -11.05 26.69 15.53
N PHE A 108 -10.55 26.09 16.60
CA PHE A 108 -9.16 26.09 17.00
C PHE A 108 -8.62 24.70 16.74
N ILE A 109 -7.47 24.63 16.11
CA ILE A 109 -6.82 23.37 15.81
C ILE A 109 -5.41 23.47 16.35
N SER A 110 -4.98 22.46 17.07
CA SER A 110 -3.58 22.26 17.43
C SER A 110 -3.22 20.81 17.12
N SER A 111 -1.95 20.55 16.82
CA SER A 111 -1.41 19.19 16.75
C SER A 111 -0.03 19.16 17.41
N ARG A 112 0.36 18.02 18.00
CA ARG A 112 1.76 17.80 18.41
C ARG A 112 2.69 17.68 17.21
N ASN A 113 2.11 17.43 16.05
CA ASN A 113 2.86 17.20 14.86
C ASN A 113 2.77 18.45 13.96
N ALA A 114 3.93 19.07 13.77
CA ALA A 114 4.10 20.32 13.04
C ALA A 114 3.59 20.22 11.59
N ALA A 115 3.59 19.02 11.00
CA ALA A 115 3.09 18.81 9.65
C ALA A 115 1.57 18.77 9.53
N ILE A 116 0.91 18.11 10.47
CA ILE A 116 -0.54 18.13 10.56
C ILE A 116 -0.98 19.54 10.86
N GLN A 117 -0.26 20.23 11.74
CA GLN A 117 -0.48 21.64 11.98
C GLN A 117 -0.33 22.45 10.69
N SER A 118 0.78 22.33 9.97
CA SER A 118 1.04 23.03 8.69
C SER A 118 0.00 22.70 7.62
N PHE A 119 -0.36 21.43 7.49
CA PHE A 119 -1.41 20.94 6.60
C PHE A 119 -2.77 21.54 6.94
N LEU A 120 -3.14 21.57 8.23
CA LEU A 120 -4.41 22.13 8.68
C LEU A 120 -4.39 23.66 8.51
N ILE A 121 -3.30 24.35 8.87
CA ILE A 121 -3.10 25.78 8.62
C ILE A 121 -3.35 26.10 7.15
N GLN A 122 -2.69 25.40 6.23
CA GLN A 122 -2.85 25.67 4.81
C GLN A 122 -4.24 25.31 4.29
N SER A 123 -4.83 24.20 4.77
CA SER A 123 -6.21 23.83 4.39
C SER A 123 -7.24 24.89 4.79
N PHE A 124 -7.08 25.50 5.97
CA PHE A 124 -8.06 26.44 6.54
C PHE A 124 -7.78 27.90 6.21
N SER A 125 -6.54 28.25 5.85
CA SER A 125 -6.17 29.61 5.43
C SER A 125 -6.87 30.03 4.12
N VAL A 126 -7.36 29.06 3.34
CA VAL A 126 -8.05 29.30 2.06
C VAL A 126 -9.49 29.82 2.25
N GLU A 127 -10.15 29.57 3.39
CA GLU A 127 -11.59 29.84 3.51
C GLU A 127 -12.05 31.00 4.44
N SER A 128 -11.41 31.39 5.55
CA SER A 128 -11.98 32.50 6.38
C SER A 128 -11.19 32.94 7.63
N HIS A 129 -11.48 34.18 8.09
CA HIS A 129 -11.06 34.82 9.35
C HIS A 129 -11.59 34.18 10.66
N GLN A 130 -12.07 32.93 10.64
CA GLN A 130 -12.70 32.24 11.80
C GLN A 130 -11.80 31.19 12.48
N PHE A 131 -10.54 31.07 12.06
CA PHE A 131 -9.59 30.11 12.62
C PHE A 131 -8.46 30.86 13.32
N SER A 132 -8.19 30.50 14.57
CA SER A 132 -7.00 31.00 15.27
C SER A 132 -6.26 29.85 15.94
N TRP A 133 -4.94 30.01 16.05
CA TRP A 133 -3.98 28.95 16.36
C TRP A 133 -3.33 29.22 17.72
N MET A 134 -3.22 28.19 18.56
CA MET A 134 -2.53 28.25 19.86
C MET A 134 -1.67 26.98 20.03
N GLU A 135 -0.34 27.12 20.06
CA GLU A 135 0.61 26.00 20.20
C GLU A 135 0.65 25.41 21.61
N THR A 136 0.42 26.24 22.64
CA THR A 136 0.72 25.92 24.04
C THR A 136 -0.25 24.91 24.69
N ASP A 137 -1.40 24.63 24.07
CA ASP A 137 -2.46 23.84 24.70
C ASP A 137 -2.25 22.32 24.61
N ILE A 138 -1.55 21.87 23.58
CA ILE A 138 -1.38 20.44 23.30
C ILE A 138 -0.20 19.82 24.05
N GLU A 139 0.85 20.61 24.30
CA GLU A 139 2.02 20.16 25.07
C GLU A 139 1.62 19.81 26.50
N ASN A 140 0.59 20.47 27.03
CA ASN A 140 0.04 20.26 28.36
C ASN A 140 -0.91 19.05 28.48
N LEU A 141 -1.19 18.32 27.39
CA LEU A 141 -2.02 17.12 27.44
C LEU A 141 -1.25 15.94 28.06
N PRO A 142 -1.79 15.25 29.09
CA PRO A 142 -1.09 14.16 29.77
C PRO A 142 -1.12 12.82 28.99
N ILE A 143 -0.99 12.86 27.66
CA ILE A 143 -1.01 11.67 26.78
C ILE A 143 0.42 11.37 26.34
N TYR A 144 0.93 10.19 26.69
CA TYR A 144 2.32 9.77 26.48
C TYR A 144 2.52 8.84 25.27
N SER A 145 1.44 8.45 24.59
CA SER A 145 1.52 7.56 23.42
C SER A 145 2.12 8.27 22.19
N ASN A 146 2.95 7.56 21.42
CA ASN A 146 3.48 7.97 20.09
C ASN A 146 2.39 8.09 19.00
N THR A 147 1.13 8.26 19.39
CA THR A 147 0.01 8.39 18.47
C THR A 147 -0.07 9.81 17.92
N LEU A 148 -0.30 9.89 16.61
CA LEU A 148 -0.58 11.13 15.91
C LEU A 148 -1.82 11.80 16.54
N THR A 149 -1.61 12.93 17.23
CA THR A 149 -2.66 13.58 18.05
C THR A 149 -3.00 14.97 17.52
N ALA A 150 -4.29 15.25 17.34
CA ALA A 150 -4.80 16.58 17.04
C ALA A 150 -5.92 16.96 18.01
N LEU A 151 -5.87 18.19 18.50
CA LEU A 151 -6.88 18.80 19.34
C LEU A 151 -7.63 19.82 18.49
N VAL A 152 -8.93 19.59 18.32
CA VAL A 152 -9.85 20.49 17.64
C VAL A 152 -10.76 21.06 18.70
N ARG A 153 -10.61 22.34 19.04
CA ARG A 153 -11.58 23.05 19.88
C ARG A 153 -12.59 23.79 19.04
N VAL A 154 -13.86 23.66 19.38
CA VAL A 154 -14.97 24.18 18.58
C VAL A 154 -15.72 25.21 19.41
N GLY A 155 -15.84 26.43 18.87
CA GLY A 155 -16.63 27.49 19.47
C GLY A 155 -18.12 27.19 19.48
N LYS A 156 -18.89 27.97 20.27
CA LYS A 156 -20.33 27.72 20.46
C LYS A 156 -21.19 27.90 19.19
N GLU A 157 -20.71 28.65 18.20
CA GLU A 157 -21.48 29.05 17.01
C GLU A 157 -21.06 28.33 15.71
N VAL A 158 -20.30 27.24 15.79
CA VAL A 158 -19.81 26.53 14.59
C VAL A 158 -20.91 25.72 13.91
N ASP A 159 -20.99 25.83 12.58
CA ASP A 159 -21.94 25.12 11.72
C ASP A 159 -21.69 23.58 11.71
N LEU A 160 -22.67 22.83 12.22
CA LEU A 160 -22.60 21.38 12.47
C LEU A 160 -22.27 20.53 11.22
N PRO A 161 -22.91 20.74 10.05
CA PRO A 161 -22.62 19.97 8.83
C PRO A 161 -21.19 20.22 8.31
N LYS A 162 -20.68 21.45 8.41
CA LYS A 162 -19.30 21.78 8.01
C LYS A 162 -18.29 21.06 8.88
N LEU A 163 -18.47 21.08 10.21
CA LEU A 163 -17.57 20.37 11.11
C LEU A 163 -17.65 18.84 10.92
N CYS A 164 -18.84 18.29 10.68
CA CYS A 164 -19.00 16.87 10.40
C CYS A 164 -18.31 16.46 9.08
N SER A 165 -18.42 17.28 8.04
CA SER A 165 -17.72 17.10 6.77
C SER A 165 -16.20 17.14 6.96
N PHE A 166 -15.72 18.11 7.74
CA PHE A 166 -14.33 18.23 8.13
C PHE A 166 -13.82 16.99 8.87
N LEU A 167 -14.50 16.57 9.95
CA LEU A 167 -14.10 15.41 10.75
C LEU A 167 -14.14 14.12 9.93
N SER A 168 -15.19 13.90 9.14
CA SER A 168 -15.29 12.75 8.24
C SER A 168 -14.12 12.67 7.26
N SER A 169 -13.64 13.81 6.79
CA SER A 169 -12.54 13.90 5.84
C SER A 169 -11.18 13.72 6.52
N MET A 170 -10.98 14.41 7.65
CA MET A 170 -9.83 14.24 8.56
C MET A 170 -9.58 12.77 8.91
N ILE A 171 -10.63 12.05 9.32
CA ILE A 171 -10.58 10.61 9.65
C ILE A 171 -10.10 9.77 8.45
N GLY A 172 -10.40 10.20 7.22
CA GLY A 172 -9.90 9.55 6.01
C GLY A 172 -8.44 9.86 5.69
N VAL A 173 -8.00 11.05 6.08
CA VAL A 173 -6.73 11.70 5.71
C VAL A 173 -5.61 11.37 6.71
N ILE A 174 -5.88 11.50 8.00
CA ILE A 174 -4.87 11.37 9.06
C ILE A 174 -4.13 10.03 9.09
N PRO A 175 -4.77 8.87 8.90
CA PRO A 175 -4.05 7.60 8.85
C PRO A 175 -3.06 7.50 7.67
N LYS A 176 -3.03 8.51 6.81
CA LYS A 176 -2.24 8.59 5.59
C LYS A 176 -1.38 9.84 5.52
N LEU A 177 -1.52 10.75 6.49
CA LEU A 177 -0.61 11.89 6.65
C LEU A 177 0.56 11.42 7.50
N SER A 178 1.73 11.25 6.88
CA SER A 178 3.00 11.20 7.58
C SER A 178 3.49 12.64 7.80
N LEU A 179 3.24 13.17 8.99
CA LEU A 179 4.16 13.88 9.88
C LEU A 179 5.23 14.93 9.38
N PHE A 180 5.29 15.51 8.16
CA PHE A 180 6.28 16.60 7.82
C PHE A 180 5.81 17.97 7.22
N ASP A 181 6.58 19.05 7.50
CA ASP A 181 6.21 20.48 7.50
C ASP A 181 5.95 21.21 6.16
N GLU A 182 5.97 20.54 5.01
CA GLU A 182 6.06 21.23 3.70
C GLU A 182 4.86 20.94 2.79
N SER A 183 3.67 21.30 3.25
CA SER A 183 2.53 21.39 2.32
C SER A 183 2.71 22.63 1.43
N GLN A 184 2.30 22.54 0.16
CA GLN A 184 2.38 23.65 -0.80
C GLN A 184 1.05 23.79 -1.53
N ILE A 185 0.55 25.01 -1.67
CA ILE A 185 -0.66 25.30 -2.44
C ILE A 185 -0.26 25.58 -3.90
N LEU A 186 -0.84 24.82 -4.81
CA LEU A 186 -0.60 24.89 -6.26
C LEU A 186 -1.92 25.10 -7.00
N MET A 187 -1.84 25.83 -8.11
CA MET A 187 -2.98 26.09 -8.98
C MET A 187 -3.07 25.00 -10.05
N LYS A 188 -4.23 24.33 -10.13
CA LYS A 188 -4.49 23.34 -11.16
C LYS A 188 -4.70 24.00 -12.51
N THR A 189 -3.85 23.67 -13.48
CA THR A 189 -4.03 24.12 -14.87
C THR A 189 -5.00 23.22 -15.64
N ASP A 190 -5.44 23.66 -16.83
CA ASP A 190 -6.26 22.86 -17.75
C ASP A 190 -5.42 21.89 -18.61
N GLY A 191 -4.12 21.78 -18.32
CA GLY A 191 -3.22 20.87 -19.01
C GLY A 191 -3.66 19.40 -18.90
N LYS A 192 -3.32 18.61 -19.91
CA LYS A 192 -3.42 17.14 -19.85
C LYS A 192 -2.03 16.54 -19.72
N VAL A 193 -1.85 15.70 -18.71
CA VAL A 193 -0.62 14.91 -18.55
C VAL A 193 -0.41 14.06 -19.80
N LYS A 194 0.72 14.27 -20.49
CA LYS A 194 0.97 13.66 -21.81
C LYS A 194 1.16 12.15 -21.76
N GLN A 195 1.57 11.62 -20.61
CA GLN A 195 1.78 10.18 -20.39
C GLN A 195 1.34 9.79 -18.98
N ASN A 196 0.43 8.83 -18.87
CA ASN A 196 -0.16 8.39 -17.60
C ASN A 196 0.56 7.16 -17.00
N ILE A 197 1.86 6.97 -17.29
CA ILE A 197 2.66 5.85 -16.77
C ILE A 197 3.91 6.40 -16.06
N PRO A 198 4.11 6.14 -14.75
CA PRO A 198 3.18 5.51 -13.82
C PRO A 198 1.81 6.18 -13.71
N TYR A 199 0.82 5.41 -13.26
CA TYR A 199 -0.56 5.86 -13.11
C TYR A 199 -0.68 6.89 -11.99
N ASN A 200 -1.64 7.84 -12.11
CA ASN A 200 -1.77 8.99 -11.19
C ASN A 200 -0.52 9.88 -11.19
N ARG A 201 -0.02 10.24 -12.38
CA ARG A 201 1.02 11.26 -12.50
C ARG A 201 0.48 12.67 -12.32
N ILE A 202 1.34 13.52 -11.76
CA ILE A 202 1.25 14.97 -11.84
C ILE A 202 2.48 15.53 -12.51
N GLU A 203 2.33 16.65 -13.20
CA GLU A 203 3.45 17.38 -13.79
C GLU A 203 3.69 18.65 -12.97
N LEU A 204 4.95 18.89 -12.61
CA LEU A 204 5.44 20.01 -11.83
C LEU A 204 6.65 20.65 -12.52
N ASN A 205 6.92 21.92 -12.21
CA ASN A 205 8.10 22.61 -12.68
C ASN A 205 9.39 21.99 -12.08
N PRO A 206 10.48 21.81 -12.86
CA PRO A 206 11.75 21.28 -12.36
C PRO A 206 12.32 22.03 -11.16
N THR A 207 12.23 23.36 -11.15
CA THR A 207 12.74 24.19 -10.06
C THR A 207 11.91 23.99 -8.79
N PHE A 208 10.58 23.81 -8.91
CA PHE A 208 9.72 23.45 -7.76
C PHE A 208 10.11 22.08 -7.19
N ILE A 209 10.37 21.10 -8.06
CA ILE A 209 10.81 19.75 -7.67
C ILE A 209 12.10 19.85 -6.85
N THR A 210 13.11 20.58 -7.33
CA THR A 210 14.39 20.75 -6.64
C THR A 210 14.26 21.49 -5.31
N GLN A 211 13.46 22.56 -5.25
CA GLN A 211 13.24 23.36 -4.03
C GLN A 211 12.60 22.54 -2.91
N ASN A 212 11.69 21.63 -3.24
CA ASN A 212 10.99 20.76 -2.28
C ASN A 212 11.70 19.41 -2.11
N GLN A 213 12.96 19.30 -2.53
CA GLN A 213 13.77 18.09 -2.45
C GLN A 213 13.10 16.84 -3.05
N LEU A 214 12.25 17.00 -4.08
CA LEU A 214 11.57 15.93 -4.79
C LEU A 214 12.43 15.44 -5.97
N GLN A 215 12.11 14.25 -6.51
CA GLN A 215 12.58 13.78 -7.82
C GLN A 215 11.42 13.23 -8.65
N GLU A 216 11.66 12.98 -9.94
CA GLU A 216 10.69 12.23 -10.75
C GLU A 216 10.39 10.87 -10.12
N ASN A 217 9.13 10.49 -10.21
CA ASN A 217 8.54 9.30 -9.60
C ASN A 217 8.48 9.26 -8.07
N ASP A 218 8.83 10.34 -7.37
CA ASP A 218 8.53 10.44 -5.94
C ASP A 218 7.01 10.48 -5.69
N TYR A 219 6.62 9.96 -4.54
CA TYR A 219 5.23 9.96 -4.12
C TYR A 219 4.89 11.22 -3.35
N VAL A 220 3.76 11.81 -3.74
CA VAL A 220 3.16 12.96 -3.08
C VAL A 220 1.70 12.67 -2.78
N VAL A 221 1.20 13.21 -1.69
CA VAL A 221 -0.22 13.29 -1.39
C VAL A 221 -0.76 14.57 -2.00
N ILE A 222 -1.84 14.44 -2.75
CA ILE A 222 -2.56 15.57 -3.32
C ILE A 222 -3.95 15.56 -2.75
N TYR A 223 -4.44 16.72 -2.31
CA TYR A 223 -5.82 16.86 -1.91
C TYR A 223 -6.46 18.14 -2.45
N ASN A 224 -7.77 18.06 -2.60
CA ASN A 224 -8.61 19.19 -2.96
C ASN A 224 -9.12 19.83 -1.66
N PRO A 225 -8.74 21.07 -1.32
CA PRO A 225 -9.18 21.72 -0.08
C PRO A 225 -10.70 21.92 -0.02
N LEU A 226 -11.39 22.05 -1.16
CA LEU A 226 -12.84 22.33 -1.21
C LEU A 226 -13.71 21.14 -0.83
N ASN A 227 -13.24 19.91 -1.04
CA ASN A 227 -14.02 18.70 -0.76
C ASN A 227 -13.26 17.65 0.04
N PHE A 228 -12.02 17.98 0.44
CA PHE A 228 -11.12 17.17 1.25
C PHE A 228 -10.85 15.76 0.70
N LEU A 229 -11.09 15.53 -0.59
CA LEU A 229 -10.69 14.29 -1.26
C LEU A 229 -9.19 14.31 -1.48
N PHE A 230 -8.56 13.15 -1.36
CA PHE A 230 -7.11 13.00 -1.54
C PHE A 230 -6.73 11.76 -2.36
N THR A 231 -5.52 11.81 -2.90
CA THR A 231 -4.90 10.67 -3.57
C THR A 231 -3.39 10.77 -3.49
N VAL A 232 -2.73 9.62 -3.45
CA VAL A 232 -1.31 9.55 -3.76
C VAL A 232 -1.15 9.69 -5.28
N ALA A 233 -0.16 10.49 -5.65
CA ALA A 233 0.27 10.75 -7.01
C ALA A 233 1.78 10.63 -7.12
N CYS A 234 2.24 10.57 -8.36
CA CYS A 234 3.63 10.34 -8.73
C CYS A 234 4.15 11.56 -9.50
N VAL A 235 5.31 12.09 -9.11
CA VAL A 235 5.86 13.33 -9.69
C VAL A 235 6.42 13.10 -11.10
N LYS A 236 6.21 14.07 -11.99
CA LYS A 236 6.87 14.20 -13.30
C LYS A 236 7.35 15.62 -13.49
N SER A 237 8.55 15.77 -14.03
CA SER A 237 9.11 17.08 -14.34
C SER A 237 8.62 17.57 -15.70
N THR A 238 8.20 18.84 -15.78
CA THR A 238 7.89 19.52 -17.04
C THR A 238 8.29 20.98 -17.02
N SER A 239 9.00 21.43 -18.04
CA SER A 239 9.43 22.82 -18.18
C SER A 239 8.32 23.76 -18.65
N THR A 240 7.12 23.25 -18.93
CA THR A 240 6.01 24.03 -19.51
C THR A 240 5.09 24.70 -18.48
N LEU A 241 5.31 24.46 -17.18
CA LEU A 241 4.46 24.97 -16.10
C LEU A 241 5.18 26.06 -15.31
N GLY A 242 4.42 27.01 -14.76
CA GLY A 242 4.90 27.96 -13.76
C GLY A 242 5.27 27.29 -12.43
N MET A 243 5.96 28.02 -11.55
CA MET A 243 6.44 27.50 -10.25
C MET A 243 5.31 27.01 -9.33
N ASN A 244 4.17 27.67 -9.35
CA ASN A 244 3.02 27.37 -8.49
C ASN A 244 1.91 26.65 -9.24
N GLU A 245 2.21 26.07 -10.40
CA GLU A 245 1.24 25.39 -11.25
C GLU A 245 1.41 23.88 -11.19
N ILE A 246 0.28 23.18 -11.24
CA ILE A 246 0.24 21.72 -11.28
C ILE A 246 -0.69 21.25 -12.39
N THR A 247 -0.23 20.27 -13.17
CA THR A 247 -1.08 19.54 -14.11
C THR A 247 -1.39 18.15 -13.56
N THR A 248 -2.67 17.80 -13.46
CA THR A 248 -3.11 16.52 -12.92
C THR A 248 -3.64 15.59 -14.01
N SER A 249 -3.41 14.28 -13.87
CA SER A 249 -4.01 13.32 -14.80
C SER A 249 -5.54 13.28 -14.66
N ASN A 250 -6.26 12.86 -15.70
CA ASN A 250 -7.72 12.74 -15.67
C ASN A 250 -8.22 11.83 -14.54
N SER A 251 -7.45 10.80 -14.16
CA SER A 251 -7.82 9.91 -13.04
C SER A 251 -7.79 10.66 -11.71
N ILE A 252 -6.78 11.51 -11.48
CA ILE A 252 -6.68 12.36 -10.29
C ILE A 252 -7.79 13.40 -10.31
N SER A 253 -7.97 14.13 -11.41
CA SER A 253 -8.99 15.18 -11.54
C SER A 253 -10.39 14.65 -11.23
N LYS A 254 -10.75 13.47 -11.76
CA LYS A 254 -12.04 12.81 -11.47
C LYS A 254 -12.14 12.34 -10.02
N LYS A 255 -11.08 11.72 -9.50
CA LYS A 255 -11.07 11.20 -8.12
C LYS A 255 -11.18 12.30 -7.08
N LEU A 256 -10.57 13.45 -7.34
CA LEU A 256 -10.57 14.62 -6.45
C LEU A 256 -11.67 15.63 -6.76
N LYS A 257 -12.50 15.38 -7.79
CA LYS A 257 -13.53 16.30 -8.31
C LYS A 257 -13.01 17.74 -8.44
N LEU A 258 -11.86 17.88 -9.09
CA LEU A 258 -11.16 19.16 -9.22
C LEU A 258 -11.79 20.04 -10.29
N ALA A 259 -12.06 21.30 -9.96
CA ALA A 259 -12.41 22.33 -10.93
C ALA A 259 -11.18 22.76 -11.75
N VAL A 260 -11.40 23.33 -12.93
CA VAL A 260 -10.35 24.02 -13.69
C VAL A 260 -9.95 25.28 -12.91
N ASN A 261 -8.65 25.54 -12.76
CA ASN A 261 -8.10 26.63 -11.93
C ASN A 261 -8.45 26.52 -10.44
N GLY A 262 -8.77 25.31 -9.95
CA GLY A 262 -8.93 25.08 -8.53
C GLY A 262 -7.58 25.00 -7.82
N GLU A 263 -7.55 25.46 -6.57
CA GLU A 263 -6.41 25.23 -5.68
C GLU A 263 -6.31 23.76 -5.31
N ILE A 264 -5.07 23.30 -5.23
CA ILE A 264 -4.70 21.96 -4.82
C ILE A 264 -3.59 22.11 -3.82
N VAL A 265 -3.64 21.30 -2.77
CA VAL A 265 -2.50 21.22 -1.87
C VAL A 265 -1.75 19.93 -2.14
N LEU A 266 -0.44 20.10 -2.30
CA LEU A 266 0.53 19.05 -2.52
C LEU A 266 1.37 18.88 -1.27
N HIS A 267 1.62 17.62 -0.92
CA HIS A 267 2.40 17.26 0.24
C HIS A 267 3.35 16.10 -0.11
N PRO A 268 4.69 16.28 0.00
CA PRO A 268 5.65 15.19 -0.16
C PRO A 268 5.37 14.02 0.80
N LEU A 269 5.44 12.77 0.31
CA LEU A 269 5.37 11.63 1.22
C LEU A 269 6.72 11.44 1.92
N GLU A 270 6.69 11.16 3.23
CA GLU A 270 7.91 10.84 3.97
C GLU A 270 8.59 9.61 3.36
N ARG A 271 9.91 9.69 3.27
CA ARG A 271 10.72 8.62 2.70
C ARG A 271 12.13 8.63 3.25
N ILE A 272 12.72 7.45 3.32
CA ILE A 272 14.14 7.30 3.60
C ILE A 272 14.85 7.10 2.27
N ILE A 273 15.75 8.02 1.94
CA ILE A 273 16.55 7.94 0.72
C ILE A 273 17.78 7.08 1.01
N ILE A 274 18.03 6.11 0.14
CA ILE A 274 19.13 5.16 0.25
C ILE A 274 20.02 5.30 -0.98
N ASN A 275 21.26 5.71 -0.72
CA ASN A 275 22.24 5.99 -1.75
C ASN A 275 23.28 4.87 -1.88
N ARG A 276 23.36 3.97 -0.88
CA ARG A 276 24.37 2.90 -0.86
C ARG A 276 23.70 1.52 -0.85
N ILE A 277 23.71 0.88 -2.01
CA ILE A 277 23.17 -0.47 -2.20
C ILE A 277 24.33 -1.46 -2.31
N VAL A 278 24.35 -2.43 -1.41
CA VAL A 278 25.39 -3.47 -1.29
C VAL A 278 24.75 -4.85 -1.48
N VAL A 279 25.56 -5.79 -1.96
CA VAL A 279 25.14 -7.19 -2.13
C VAL A 279 25.05 -7.85 -0.75
N GLN A 280 23.91 -8.47 -0.44
CA GLN A 280 23.74 -9.25 0.77
C GLN A 280 24.50 -10.59 0.68
N ASN A 281 25.07 -11.03 1.80
CA ASN A 281 25.77 -12.31 1.87
C ASN A 281 24.82 -13.49 1.69
N ALA A 282 25.28 -14.51 0.97
CA ALA A 282 24.48 -15.70 0.66
C ALA A 282 23.99 -16.45 1.91
N SER A 283 24.76 -16.40 3.00
CA SER A 283 24.42 -17.01 4.29
C SER A 283 23.24 -16.32 5.01
N GLN A 284 22.92 -15.08 4.62
CA GLN A 284 21.86 -14.25 5.22
C GLN A 284 20.59 -14.19 4.37
N LEU A 285 20.53 -14.89 3.23
CA LEU A 285 19.40 -14.91 2.28
C LEU A 285 18.15 -15.66 2.79
N VAL A 286 18.06 -15.94 4.09
CA VAL A 286 16.95 -16.72 4.65
C VAL A 286 15.69 -15.85 4.64
N ASP A 287 14.61 -16.35 4.02
CA ASP A 287 13.23 -15.81 4.05
C ASP A 287 12.94 -14.45 3.38
N GLY A 288 13.87 -13.94 2.56
CA GLY A 288 13.67 -12.69 1.80
C GLY A 288 13.80 -11.43 2.66
N ASP A 289 14.54 -11.55 3.77
CA ASP A 289 14.90 -10.43 4.63
C ASP A 289 15.84 -9.44 3.91
N ILE A 290 15.84 -8.19 4.36
CA ILE A 290 16.84 -7.18 3.99
C ILE A 290 17.67 -6.79 5.22
N THR A 291 18.90 -6.34 5.00
CA THR A 291 19.72 -5.77 6.07
C THR A 291 19.95 -4.28 5.82
N ILE A 292 19.77 -3.45 6.85
CA ILE A 292 19.95 -2.00 6.79
C ILE A 292 20.90 -1.49 7.88
N SER A 293 21.46 -0.31 7.66
CA SER A 293 22.23 0.44 8.66
C SER A 293 21.33 1.02 9.76
N LYS A 294 21.94 1.37 10.91
CA LYS A 294 21.25 1.82 12.13
C LYS A 294 20.45 3.11 11.94
N ASP A 295 20.98 4.06 11.17
CA ASP A 295 20.33 5.33 10.85
C ASP A 295 19.04 5.16 10.03
N ILE A 296 19.03 4.21 9.08
CA ILE A 296 17.81 3.85 8.35
C ILE A 296 16.80 3.24 9.33
N ASP A 297 17.25 2.38 10.24
CA ASP A 297 16.38 1.74 11.22
C ASP A 297 15.71 2.73 12.19
N GLU A 298 16.48 3.72 12.65
CA GLU A 298 15.99 4.83 13.46
C GLU A 298 14.94 5.64 12.69
N GLY A 299 15.19 5.95 11.41
CA GLY A 299 14.20 6.59 10.54
C GLY A 299 12.92 5.76 10.36
N LEU A 300 13.03 4.45 10.11
CA LEU A 300 11.85 3.57 9.96
C LEU A 300 11.05 3.46 11.26
N THR A 301 11.73 3.50 12.40
CA THR A 301 11.10 3.46 13.72
C THR A 301 10.37 4.77 14.01
N ALA A 302 10.96 5.91 13.64
CA ALA A 302 10.30 7.22 13.72
C ALA A 302 9.02 7.29 12.86
N ILE A 303 9.05 6.69 11.67
CA ILE A 303 7.88 6.57 10.78
C ILE A 303 6.73 5.76 11.42
N GLY A 304 7.07 4.73 12.21
CA GLY A 304 6.08 3.92 12.95
C GLY A 304 5.17 3.04 12.08
N ALA A 305 5.56 2.71 10.86
CA ALA A 305 4.80 1.84 9.96
C ALA A 305 5.20 0.36 10.06
N ASP A 306 4.23 -0.55 9.90
CA ASP A 306 4.45 -2.01 9.91
C ASP A 306 4.91 -2.55 8.54
N TYR A 307 4.58 -1.84 7.47
CA TYR A 307 4.84 -2.22 6.08
C TYR A 307 5.50 -1.06 5.33
N PHE A 308 6.39 -1.39 4.40
CA PHE A 308 7.13 -0.42 3.61
C PHE A 308 7.15 -0.83 2.13
N GLU A 309 7.22 0.16 1.25
CA GLU A 309 7.49 -0.02 -0.17
C GLU A 309 8.90 0.46 -0.45
N ILE A 310 9.72 -0.42 -1.04
CA ILE A 310 11.06 -0.07 -1.50
C ILE A 310 10.97 0.21 -2.99
N VAL A 311 11.28 1.44 -3.40
CA VAL A 311 11.06 1.95 -4.77
C VAL A 311 12.37 2.40 -5.38
N ASN A 312 12.66 1.95 -6.60
CA ASN A 312 13.64 2.61 -7.45
C ASN A 312 13.03 3.90 -8.00
N ARG A 313 13.59 5.06 -7.63
CA ARG A 313 13.06 6.38 -8.02
C ARG A 313 13.16 6.64 -9.53
N VAL A 314 14.04 5.95 -10.24
CA VAL A 314 14.22 6.14 -11.68
C VAL A 314 13.22 5.32 -12.49
N THR A 315 13.11 4.03 -12.21
CA THR A 315 12.25 3.11 -12.98
C THR A 315 10.83 2.98 -12.42
N SER A 316 10.59 3.45 -11.17
CA SER A 316 9.37 3.24 -10.39
C SER A 316 9.07 1.77 -10.02
N ALA A 317 10.00 0.87 -10.32
CA ALA A 317 9.95 -0.53 -9.91
C ALA A 317 10.03 -0.63 -8.39
N SER A 318 9.23 -1.52 -7.80
CA SER A 318 9.16 -1.61 -6.35
C SER A 318 8.65 -2.94 -5.84
N PHE A 319 9.01 -3.23 -4.58
CA PHE A 319 8.44 -4.33 -3.82
C PHE A 319 8.05 -3.88 -2.42
N ASP A 320 7.06 -4.58 -1.85
CA ASP A 320 6.57 -4.34 -0.50
C ASP A 320 7.32 -5.27 0.49
N ILE A 321 7.65 -4.77 1.68
CA ILE A 321 8.31 -5.52 2.74
C ILE A 321 7.69 -5.22 4.12
N GLU A 322 7.63 -6.24 4.97
CA GLU A 322 7.21 -6.13 6.37
C GLU A 322 8.37 -5.69 7.25
N ARG A 323 8.10 -4.85 8.26
CA ARG A 323 9.09 -4.42 9.27
C ARG A 323 9.84 -5.58 9.90
N LEU A 324 9.16 -6.71 10.13
CA LEU A 324 9.74 -7.92 10.72
C LEU A 324 10.80 -8.62 9.85
N LYS A 325 10.82 -8.34 8.54
CA LYS A 325 11.81 -8.84 7.58
C LYS A 325 12.97 -7.88 7.38
N ILE A 326 13.02 -6.79 8.14
CA ILE A 326 14.10 -5.82 8.10
C ILE A 326 15.04 -6.11 9.27
N ARG A 327 16.30 -6.43 8.96
CA ARG A 327 17.36 -6.69 9.93
C ARG A 327 18.28 -5.49 10.04
N VAL A 328 18.75 -5.20 11.23
CA VAL A 328 19.70 -4.12 11.47
C VAL A 328 21.09 -4.70 11.61
N ASN A 329 22.06 -4.10 10.94
CA ASN A 329 23.47 -4.37 11.17
C ASN A 329 24.20 -3.07 11.46
N SER A 330 24.71 -2.94 12.68
CA SER A 330 25.40 -1.75 13.17
C SER A 330 26.76 -1.53 12.52
N ASP A 331 27.35 -2.54 11.88
CA ASP A 331 28.65 -2.44 11.20
C ASP A 331 28.52 -1.84 9.78
N LEU A 332 27.28 -1.66 9.29
CA LEU A 332 27.05 -1.03 8.00
C LEU A 332 27.25 0.49 8.07
N ALA A 333 27.89 1.04 7.05
CA ALA A 333 27.99 2.48 6.89
C ALA A 333 26.58 3.11 6.80
N SER A 334 26.45 4.36 7.28
CA SER A 334 25.19 5.12 7.20
C SER A 334 24.63 5.16 5.76
N GLY A 335 23.30 5.10 5.66
CA GLY A 335 22.57 5.09 4.40
C GLY A 335 22.76 3.82 3.56
N THR A 336 23.11 2.68 4.18
CA THR A 336 23.38 1.43 3.47
C THR A 336 22.25 0.41 3.60
N ILE A 337 21.82 -0.12 2.46
CA ILE A 337 20.98 -1.32 2.37
C ILE A 337 21.72 -2.47 1.71
N GLN A 338 21.55 -3.66 2.27
CA GLN A 338 21.97 -4.91 1.65
C GLN A 338 20.76 -5.62 1.08
N LEU A 339 20.81 -5.89 -0.22
CA LEU A 339 19.76 -6.56 -0.96
C LEU A 339 20.31 -7.84 -1.59
N SER A 340 19.47 -8.87 -1.68
CA SER A 340 19.71 -10.08 -2.47
C SER A 340 19.70 -9.80 -3.98
N TYR A 341 20.18 -10.74 -4.79
CA TYR A 341 20.11 -10.63 -6.25
C TYR A 341 18.66 -10.42 -6.73
N MET A 342 17.72 -11.24 -6.23
CA MET A 342 16.31 -11.14 -6.58
C MET A 342 15.68 -9.79 -6.24
N GLN A 343 15.97 -9.24 -5.05
CA GLN A 343 15.45 -7.93 -4.65
C GLN A 343 16.04 -6.79 -5.50
N ARG A 344 17.29 -6.90 -5.95
CA ARG A 344 17.91 -5.92 -6.86
C ARG A 344 17.33 -6.04 -8.27
N GLU A 345 17.05 -7.25 -8.73
CA GLU A 345 16.36 -7.49 -9.99
C GLU A 345 14.92 -6.93 -9.94
N PHE A 346 14.19 -7.10 -8.84
CA PHE A 346 12.86 -6.49 -8.63
C PHE A 346 12.84 -4.96 -8.63
N LEU A 347 13.98 -4.33 -8.35
CA LEU A 347 14.15 -2.88 -8.39
C LEU A 347 14.79 -2.40 -9.70
N ASP A 348 14.99 -3.27 -10.69
CA ASP A 348 15.70 -2.97 -11.94
C ASP A 348 17.10 -2.38 -11.72
N LEU A 349 17.82 -2.83 -10.69
CA LEU A 349 19.17 -2.35 -10.36
C LEU A 349 20.28 -3.20 -11.00
N GLU A 350 19.93 -4.38 -11.53
CA GLU A 350 20.91 -5.30 -12.13
C GLU A 350 21.26 -4.95 -13.58
N HIS A 351 20.37 -4.26 -14.26
CA HIS A 351 20.50 -3.88 -15.66
C HIS A 351 20.36 -2.37 -15.83
N PRO A 352 21.01 -1.78 -16.86
CA PRO A 352 20.70 -0.41 -17.23
C PRO A 352 19.20 -0.29 -17.56
N PRO A 353 18.56 0.84 -17.24
CA PRO A 353 17.14 1.03 -17.51
C PRO A 353 16.88 0.96 -19.00
N ASP A 354 15.83 0.25 -19.40
CA ASP A 354 15.48 0.16 -20.82
C ASP A 354 15.00 1.52 -21.39
N ILE A 355 14.42 2.37 -20.55
CA ILE A 355 14.01 3.74 -20.88
C ILE A 355 14.50 4.70 -19.80
N LEU A 356 15.13 5.80 -20.21
CA LEU A 356 15.38 6.96 -19.36
C LEU A 356 14.34 8.05 -19.68
N SER A 357 13.83 8.75 -18.66
CA SER A 357 13.07 9.97 -18.92
C SER A 357 14.03 11.07 -19.38
N LYS A 358 13.50 12.10 -20.05
CA LYS A 358 14.30 13.28 -20.42
C LYS A 358 15.02 13.87 -19.20
N PHE A 359 14.33 14.00 -18.07
CA PHE A 359 14.89 14.50 -16.81
C PHE A 359 16.11 13.69 -16.36
N TYR A 360 15.99 12.35 -16.26
CA TYR A 360 17.10 11.51 -15.81
C TYR A 360 18.22 11.41 -16.85
N TYR A 361 17.89 11.46 -18.15
CA TYR A 361 18.90 11.50 -19.19
C TYR A 361 19.75 12.76 -19.08
N GLU A 362 19.12 13.93 -18.89
CA GLU A 362 19.80 15.21 -18.69
C GLU A 362 20.62 15.20 -17.39
N GLU A 363 20.03 14.80 -16.26
CA GLU A 363 20.72 14.69 -14.97
C GLU A 363 21.96 13.79 -15.03
N ILE A 364 21.86 12.63 -15.71
CA ILE A 364 22.99 11.72 -15.92
C ILE A 364 24.06 12.39 -16.77
N THR A 365 23.70 12.98 -17.91
CA THR A 365 24.68 13.65 -18.78
C THR A 365 25.35 14.84 -18.10
N GLU A 366 24.60 15.62 -17.31
CA GLU A 366 25.11 16.76 -16.54
C GLU A 366 26.06 16.32 -15.43
N SER A 367 25.76 15.23 -14.72
CA SER A 367 26.66 14.68 -13.69
C SER A 367 28.00 14.21 -14.27
N LEU A 368 28.00 13.81 -15.55
CA LEU A 368 29.16 13.30 -16.28
C LEU A 368 29.85 14.36 -17.15
N ILE A 369 29.41 15.62 -17.14
CA ILE A 369 29.93 16.73 -17.98
C ILE A 369 31.45 16.88 -17.95
N LYS A 370 32.10 16.47 -16.85
CA LYS A 370 33.56 16.53 -16.70
C LYS A 370 34.31 15.48 -17.53
N GLN A 371 33.62 14.54 -18.19
CA GLN A 371 34.22 13.44 -18.96
C GLN A 371 33.49 13.26 -20.31
N LEU A 372 34.16 13.62 -21.41
CA LEU A 372 33.59 13.54 -22.78
C LEU A 372 33.32 12.09 -23.24
N GLU A 373 34.23 11.14 -22.95
CA GLU A 373 34.12 9.75 -23.40
C GLU A 373 32.88 9.01 -22.82
N PRO A 374 32.53 9.14 -21.53
CA PRO A 374 31.28 8.62 -20.98
C PRO A 374 30.00 9.18 -21.63
N ILE A 375 29.97 10.46 -21.99
CA ILE A 375 28.79 11.10 -22.59
C ILE A 375 28.55 10.53 -23.99
N ASP A 376 29.60 10.47 -24.81
CA ASP A 376 29.53 9.88 -26.15
C ASP A 376 29.10 8.42 -26.08
N PHE A 377 29.57 7.67 -25.06
CA PHE A 377 29.16 6.30 -24.85
C PHE A 377 27.66 6.19 -24.52
N ILE A 378 27.15 6.99 -23.57
CA ILE A 378 25.71 6.98 -23.22
C ILE A 378 24.84 7.37 -24.42
N GLN A 379 25.22 8.42 -25.15
CA GLN A 379 24.51 8.87 -26.35
C GLN A 379 24.45 7.79 -27.43
N LYS A 380 25.53 7.03 -27.63
CA LYS A 380 25.57 5.91 -28.58
C LYS A 380 24.70 4.73 -28.18
N GLN A 381 24.55 4.49 -26.87
CA GLN A 381 23.79 3.34 -26.36
C GLN A 381 22.31 3.66 -26.09
N TYR A 382 21.95 4.93 -25.94
CA TYR A 382 20.57 5.39 -25.80
C TYR A 382 20.12 6.18 -27.03
N GLU A 383 19.44 5.52 -27.97
CA GLU A 383 18.78 6.22 -29.07
C GLU A 383 17.38 6.68 -28.64
N LYS A 384 17.09 7.98 -28.72
CA LYS A 384 15.79 8.56 -28.31
C LYS A 384 15.38 8.15 -26.89
N GLN A 385 16.34 8.11 -25.96
CA GLN A 385 16.17 7.74 -24.55
C GLN A 385 15.78 6.27 -24.31
N LYS A 386 15.86 5.42 -25.34
CA LYS A 386 15.71 3.97 -25.24
C LYS A 386 17.06 3.29 -25.39
N VAL A 387 17.30 2.30 -24.55
CA VAL A 387 18.51 1.49 -24.65
C VAL A 387 18.48 0.67 -25.93
N ARG A 388 19.64 0.49 -26.58
CA ARG A 388 19.77 -0.40 -27.74
C ARG A 388 19.52 -1.86 -27.37
N GLU A 389 18.78 -2.58 -28.21
CA GLU A 389 18.43 -3.98 -27.99
C GLU A 389 19.64 -4.93 -28.15
N ASP A 390 20.62 -4.56 -28.97
CA ASP A 390 21.79 -5.36 -29.35
C ASP A 390 23.05 -5.13 -28.48
N LEU A 391 22.84 -4.70 -27.23
CA LEU A 391 23.94 -4.41 -26.30
C LEU A 391 24.73 -5.66 -25.91
N LYS A 392 26.04 -5.65 -26.17
CA LYS A 392 26.98 -6.67 -25.67
C LYS A 392 27.08 -6.61 -24.14
N PHE A 393 27.41 -7.74 -23.53
CA PHE A 393 27.53 -7.86 -22.07
C PHE A 393 28.52 -6.85 -21.45
N GLU A 394 29.67 -6.63 -22.10
CA GLU A 394 30.69 -5.67 -21.64
C GLU A 394 30.15 -4.24 -21.65
N ASP A 395 29.43 -3.86 -22.71
CA ASP A 395 28.79 -2.55 -22.83
C ASP A 395 27.71 -2.35 -21.77
N LYS A 396 26.90 -3.40 -21.48
CA LYS A 396 25.91 -3.37 -20.39
C LYS A 396 26.57 -3.12 -19.04
N GLN A 397 27.73 -3.73 -18.77
CA GLN A 397 28.47 -3.50 -17.53
C GLN A 397 29.05 -2.09 -17.45
N LYS A 398 29.64 -1.58 -18.54
CA LYS A 398 30.18 -0.21 -18.60
C LYS A 398 29.06 0.80 -18.38
N LEU A 399 27.93 0.61 -19.06
CA LEU A 399 26.75 1.46 -18.95
C LEU A 399 26.20 1.48 -17.51
N LYS A 400 26.03 0.30 -16.90
CA LYS A 400 25.62 0.17 -15.49
C LYS A 400 26.55 0.94 -14.54
N LYS A 401 27.87 0.87 -14.75
CA LYS A 401 28.85 1.59 -13.91
C LYS A 401 28.70 3.10 -14.06
N LEU A 402 28.59 3.61 -15.29
CA LEU A 402 28.43 5.04 -15.57
C LEU A 402 27.13 5.59 -14.99
N ILE A 403 26.03 4.89 -15.22
CA ILE A 403 24.70 5.25 -14.71
C ILE A 403 24.70 5.22 -13.17
N LYS A 404 25.37 4.24 -12.55
CA LYS A 404 25.54 4.19 -11.09
C LYS A 404 26.37 5.37 -10.55
N GLN A 405 27.43 5.79 -11.25
CA GLN A 405 28.23 6.96 -10.87
C GLN A 405 27.41 8.25 -10.94
N ALA A 406 26.47 8.33 -11.87
CA ALA A 406 25.54 9.43 -12.03
C ALA A 406 24.38 9.45 -11.00
N GLY A 407 24.36 8.53 -10.02
CA GLY A 407 23.35 8.52 -8.96
C GLY A 407 22.07 7.74 -9.28
N PHE A 408 22.08 6.87 -10.29
CA PHE A 408 20.90 6.06 -10.66
C PHE A 408 20.49 5.03 -9.60
N ASN A 409 21.40 4.63 -8.72
CA ASN A 409 21.12 3.67 -7.63
C ASN A 409 20.44 4.35 -6.43
N ASN A 410 19.42 5.16 -6.69
CA ASN A 410 18.66 5.86 -5.67
C ASN A 410 17.37 5.11 -5.37
N VAL A 411 17.36 4.44 -4.23
CA VAL A 411 16.19 3.75 -3.72
C VAL A 411 15.57 4.58 -2.61
N ALA A 412 14.24 4.65 -2.58
CA ALA A 412 13.51 5.24 -1.47
C ALA A 412 12.68 4.17 -0.75
N ILE A 413 12.62 4.25 0.57
CA ILE A 413 11.67 3.49 1.37
C ILE A 413 10.51 4.39 1.75
N TYR A 414 9.30 4.00 1.37
CA TYR A 414 8.06 4.69 1.69
C TYR A 414 7.21 3.87 2.67
N PRO A 415 6.51 4.50 3.63
CA PRO A 415 5.56 3.79 4.48
C PRO A 415 4.32 3.32 3.71
N LEU A 416 3.86 2.12 4.04
CA LEU A 416 2.59 1.59 3.56
C LEU A 416 1.62 1.40 4.73
N PHE A 417 0.63 2.28 4.81
CA PHE A 417 -0.49 2.11 5.73
C PHE A 417 -1.51 1.12 5.12
N LEU A 418 -1.12 -0.15 5.07
CA LEU A 418 -1.97 -1.22 4.56
C LEU A 418 -3.13 -1.50 5.51
N LYS A 419 -4.26 -1.93 4.93
CA LYS A 419 -5.32 -2.51 5.75
C LYS A 419 -4.80 -3.81 6.35
N PRO A 420 -5.00 -4.06 7.65
CA PRO A 420 -4.61 -5.34 8.25
C PRO A 420 -5.25 -6.46 7.45
N VAL A 421 -4.43 -7.36 6.91
CA VAL A 421 -4.93 -8.57 6.25
C VAL A 421 -5.79 -9.28 7.27
N LYS A 422 -7.08 -9.49 6.94
CA LYS A 422 -8.01 -10.17 7.85
C LYS A 422 -7.38 -11.50 8.23
N LYS A 423 -6.99 -11.66 9.50
CA LYS A 423 -6.54 -12.94 10.04
C LYS A 423 -7.64 -13.94 9.75
N LYS A 424 -7.40 -14.84 8.78
CA LYS A 424 -8.42 -15.80 8.38
C LYS A 424 -8.65 -16.73 9.57
N ARG A 425 -9.91 -16.98 9.94
CA ARG A 425 -10.27 -17.87 11.05
C ARG A 425 -9.55 -19.22 10.92
N PHE A 426 -9.12 -19.75 12.07
CA PHE A 426 -8.52 -21.07 12.18
C PHE A 426 -9.50 -22.11 11.61
N SER A 427 -9.03 -22.92 10.65
CA SER A 427 -9.84 -23.96 10.00
C SER A 427 -9.04 -25.24 9.99
N LEU A 428 -9.55 -26.30 10.64
CA LEU A 428 -8.91 -27.62 10.68
C LEU A 428 -8.63 -28.16 9.28
N SER A 429 -9.53 -27.91 8.32
CA SER A 429 -9.32 -28.27 6.92
C SER A 429 -8.09 -27.60 6.30
N ARG A 430 -7.77 -26.35 6.67
CA ARG A 430 -6.57 -25.68 6.19
C ARG A 430 -5.31 -26.24 6.81
N LEU A 431 -5.35 -26.62 8.09
CA LEU A 431 -4.22 -27.30 8.72
C LEU A 431 -3.90 -28.61 8.01
N PHE A 432 -4.93 -29.43 7.74
CA PHE A 432 -4.76 -30.64 6.98
C PHE A 432 -4.17 -30.37 5.59
N LEU A 433 -4.72 -29.42 4.83
CA LEU A 433 -4.20 -29.06 3.50
C LEU A 433 -2.76 -28.54 3.55
N ASN A 434 -2.41 -27.75 4.57
CA ASN A 434 -1.07 -27.23 4.76
C ASN A 434 -0.06 -28.36 5.02
N VAL A 435 -0.45 -29.42 5.73
CA VAL A 435 0.41 -30.58 5.99
C VAL A 435 0.43 -31.53 4.78
N ALA A 436 -0.74 -31.84 4.22
CA ALA A 436 -0.90 -32.86 3.18
C ALA A 436 -0.33 -32.40 1.83
N ILE A 437 -0.54 -31.14 1.46
CA ILE A 437 -0.13 -30.60 0.16
C ILE A 437 1.09 -29.69 0.29
N ARG A 438 1.31 -29.02 1.43
CA ARG A 438 2.37 -28.02 1.63
C ARG A 438 2.12 -26.71 0.86
N PRO A 439 2.11 -25.55 1.54
CA PRO A 439 2.05 -24.25 0.87
C PRO A 439 3.38 -23.94 0.18
N ALA A 440 3.30 -23.23 -0.94
CA ALA A 440 4.43 -22.57 -1.59
C ALA A 440 3.99 -21.19 -2.03
N THR A 441 4.84 -20.21 -1.79
CA THR A 441 4.63 -18.82 -2.19
C THR A 441 5.84 -18.34 -2.98
N LEU A 442 5.60 -17.47 -3.96
CA LEU A 442 6.63 -16.91 -4.82
C LEU A 442 6.30 -15.44 -5.12
N GLN A 443 7.30 -14.59 -5.12
CA GLN A 443 7.17 -13.20 -5.53
C GLN A 443 7.61 -13.07 -6.99
N LEU A 444 6.77 -12.47 -7.84
CA LEU A 444 7.08 -12.22 -9.25
C LEU A 444 6.78 -10.78 -9.64
N ASN A 445 7.55 -10.27 -10.61
CA ASN A 445 7.37 -8.95 -11.20
C ASN A 445 6.17 -8.92 -12.15
N VAL A 446 5.29 -7.94 -12.00
CA VAL A 446 4.10 -7.81 -12.82
C VAL A 446 4.42 -7.12 -14.14
N ILE A 447 4.18 -7.83 -15.23
CA ILE A 447 4.31 -7.36 -16.61
C ILE A 447 2.96 -7.42 -17.34
N ARG A 448 2.88 -6.88 -18.55
CA ARG A 448 1.72 -7.05 -19.42
C ARG A 448 1.70 -8.49 -19.95
N PRO A 449 0.52 -9.14 -20.02
CA PRO A 449 0.39 -10.40 -20.73
C PRO A 449 0.43 -10.16 -22.25
N TYR A 450 0.28 -11.23 -23.02
CA TYR A 450 0.11 -11.13 -24.46
C TYR A 450 -1.16 -10.34 -24.82
N SER A 451 -1.13 -9.66 -25.97
CA SER A 451 -2.24 -8.83 -26.44
C SER A 451 -3.56 -9.61 -26.55
N THR A 452 -3.50 -10.90 -26.90
CA THR A 452 -4.66 -11.80 -26.98
C THR A 452 -5.29 -12.11 -25.64
N ASP A 453 -4.53 -11.99 -24.55
CA ASP A 453 -4.92 -12.46 -23.22
C ASP A 453 -5.42 -11.31 -22.33
N GLU A 454 -5.31 -10.06 -22.78
CA GLU A 454 -5.72 -8.88 -22.00
C GLU A 454 -7.23 -8.89 -21.68
N SER A 455 -8.06 -9.55 -22.49
CA SER A 455 -9.50 -9.75 -22.25
C SER A 455 -9.82 -11.02 -21.46
N SER A 456 -8.85 -11.90 -21.27
CA SER A 456 -9.02 -13.22 -20.66
C SER A 456 -8.76 -13.20 -19.16
N ASN A 457 -9.37 -14.13 -18.40
CA ASN A 457 -9.14 -14.27 -16.96
C ASN A 457 -8.00 -15.26 -16.65
N ILE A 458 -6.89 -15.17 -17.40
CA ILE A 458 -5.72 -16.02 -17.26
C ILE A 458 -4.51 -15.17 -16.89
N VAL A 459 -3.52 -15.79 -16.26
CA VAL A 459 -2.21 -15.18 -16.04
C VAL A 459 -1.11 -16.07 -16.59
N ARG A 460 -0.02 -15.47 -17.04
CA ARG A 460 1.12 -16.20 -17.59
C ARG A 460 2.34 -16.08 -16.72
N MET A 461 3.09 -17.17 -16.57
CA MET A 461 4.35 -17.17 -15.85
C MET A 461 5.34 -18.14 -16.51
N SER A 462 6.62 -18.02 -16.17
CA SER A 462 7.64 -18.92 -16.70
C SER A 462 7.45 -20.35 -16.19
N LYS A 463 7.87 -21.34 -16.98
CA LYS A 463 7.91 -22.74 -16.56
C LYS A 463 8.65 -22.93 -15.24
N SER A 464 9.76 -22.22 -15.09
CA SER A 464 10.59 -22.24 -13.88
C SER A 464 9.81 -21.77 -12.66
N ALA A 465 9.04 -20.67 -12.77
CA ALA A 465 8.20 -20.17 -11.68
C ALA A 465 7.08 -21.15 -11.31
N MET A 466 6.45 -21.78 -12.30
CA MET A 466 5.42 -22.82 -12.09
C MET A 466 6.00 -24.02 -11.35
N ASN A 467 7.19 -24.48 -11.75
CA ASN A 467 7.88 -25.58 -11.10
C ASN A 467 8.26 -25.26 -9.65
N LEU A 468 8.72 -24.03 -9.36
CA LEU A 468 9.01 -23.60 -7.98
C LEU A 468 7.76 -23.62 -7.08
N LEU A 469 6.59 -23.30 -7.64
CA LEU A 469 5.29 -23.39 -6.95
C LEU A 469 4.72 -24.82 -6.93
N GLY A 470 5.28 -25.73 -7.73
CA GLY A 470 4.80 -27.11 -7.90
C GLY A 470 3.41 -27.18 -8.53
N ILE A 471 3.12 -26.29 -9.49
CA ILE A 471 1.85 -26.19 -10.24
C ILE A 471 2.06 -26.48 -11.72
N ALA A 472 1.00 -26.86 -12.42
CA ALA A 472 0.98 -27.07 -13.87
C ALA A 472 0.06 -26.06 -14.56
N GLU A 473 0.05 -26.07 -15.90
CA GLU A 473 -0.88 -25.25 -16.68
C GLU A 473 -2.33 -25.55 -16.30
N ASN A 474 -3.16 -24.51 -16.37
CA ASN A 474 -4.57 -24.49 -15.97
C ASN A 474 -4.82 -24.74 -14.47
N ASP A 475 -3.78 -24.85 -13.63
CA ASP A 475 -3.97 -24.82 -12.19
C ASP A 475 -4.41 -23.43 -11.71
N LEU A 476 -5.17 -23.38 -10.62
CA LEU A 476 -5.52 -22.11 -9.98
C LEU A 476 -4.40 -21.66 -9.03
N VAL A 477 -4.04 -20.39 -9.16
CA VAL A 477 -3.17 -19.67 -8.23
C VAL A 477 -3.93 -18.55 -7.53
N ILE A 478 -3.46 -18.17 -6.35
CA ILE A 478 -3.97 -17.03 -5.60
C ILE A 478 -2.94 -15.92 -5.74
N LEU A 479 -3.34 -14.80 -6.35
CA LEU A 479 -2.53 -13.59 -6.44
C LEU A 479 -2.86 -12.69 -5.27
N ASN A 480 -1.84 -12.22 -4.57
CA ASN A 480 -1.94 -11.35 -3.40
C ASN A 480 -1.16 -10.06 -3.63
N TYR A 481 -1.83 -8.93 -3.40
CA TYR A 481 -1.22 -7.61 -3.41
C TYR A 481 -1.93 -6.69 -2.42
N ARG A 482 -1.19 -6.12 -1.46
CA ARG A 482 -1.68 -5.13 -0.48
C ARG A 482 -3.01 -5.50 0.20
N GLY A 483 -3.12 -6.76 0.62
CA GLY A 483 -4.29 -7.31 1.31
C GLY A 483 -5.50 -7.61 0.42
N LYS A 484 -5.38 -7.49 -0.90
CA LYS A 484 -6.35 -8.01 -1.86
C LYS A 484 -5.85 -9.33 -2.45
N SER A 485 -6.78 -10.25 -2.67
CA SER A 485 -6.50 -11.57 -3.24
C SER A 485 -7.46 -11.88 -4.37
N ILE A 486 -6.98 -12.49 -5.45
CA ILE A 486 -7.81 -13.06 -6.52
C ILE A 486 -7.35 -14.47 -6.88
N GLU A 487 -8.28 -15.34 -7.25
CA GLU A 487 -7.98 -16.70 -7.74
C GLU A 487 -8.06 -16.71 -9.26
N VAL A 488 -7.01 -17.18 -9.94
CA VAL A 488 -6.94 -17.17 -11.40
C VAL A 488 -6.19 -18.40 -11.94
N PRO A 489 -6.57 -18.93 -13.11
CA PRO A 489 -5.82 -19.96 -13.81
C PRO A 489 -4.49 -19.44 -14.37
N VAL A 490 -3.49 -20.31 -14.37
CA VAL A 490 -2.14 -20.03 -14.89
C VAL A 490 -1.87 -20.74 -16.22
N LEU A 491 -1.13 -20.09 -17.12
CA LEU A 491 -0.53 -20.70 -18.31
C LEU A 491 0.98 -20.40 -18.36
N GLU A 492 1.73 -21.21 -19.10
CA GLU A 492 3.14 -20.95 -19.36
C GLU A 492 3.31 -19.76 -20.34
N PHE A 493 4.46 -19.10 -20.32
CA PHE A 493 4.86 -18.25 -21.44
C PHE A 493 5.28 -19.14 -22.61
N ASP A 494 4.69 -18.92 -23.79
CA ASP A 494 4.96 -19.71 -24.98
C ASP A 494 6.34 -19.40 -25.55
N SER A 495 6.70 -18.12 -25.60
CA SER A 495 8.02 -17.66 -26.05
C SER A 495 8.41 -16.31 -25.42
N PRO A 496 9.71 -16.04 -25.24
CA PRO A 496 10.19 -14.74 -24.75
C PRO A 496 9.95 -13.60 -25.76
N GLU A 497 9.89 -13.90 -27.07
CA GLU A 497 9.63 -12.91 -28.12
C GLU A 497 8.23 -12.31 -27.97
N LEU A 498 7.21 -13.14 -27.74
CA LEU A 498 5.84 -12.68 -27.51
C LEU A 498 5.71 -11.79 -26.26
N VAL A 499 6.57 -12.02 -25.26
CA VAL A 499 6.64 -11.14 -24.08
C VAL A 499 7.24 -9.79 -24.46
N LYS A 500 8.30 -9.78 -25.30
CA LYS A 500 8.98 -8.58 -25.80
C LYS A 500 8.09 -7.72 -26.73
N GLU A 501 7.06 -8.30 -27.37
CA GLU A 501 6.10 -7.53 -28.17
C GLU A 501 5.26 -6.54 -27.33
N THR A 502 4.95 -6.90 -26.09
CA THR A 502 4.05 -6.13 -25.21
C THR A 502 4.77 -5.42 -24.07
N ASN A 503 6.02 -5.81 -23.80
CA ASN A 503 6.85 -5.30 -22.73
C ASN A 503 8.24 -4.97 -23.26
N ILE A 504 8.82 -3.89 -22.75
CA ILE A 504 10.22 -3.58 -23.04
C ILE A 504 11.03 -4.39 -22.04
N VAL A 505 11.62 -5.48 -22.52
CA VAL A 505 12.42 -6.41 -21.72
C VAL A 505 13.66 -6.79 -22.52
N THR A 506 14.82 -6.25 -22.13
CA THR A 506 16.08 -6.51 -22.81
C THR A 506 16.81 -7.78 -22.33
N ASN A 507 16.33 -8.43 -21.26
CA ASN A 507 16.95 -9.60 -20.67
C ASN A 507 15.93 -10.74 -20.44
N GLU A 508 16.22 -11.93 -20.94
CA GLU A 508 15.34 -13.10 -20.77
C GLU A 508 15.28 -13.61 -19.33
N SER A 509 16.33 -13.39 -18.54
CA SER A 509 16.32 -13.81 -17.13
C SER A 509 15.30 -13.05 -16.29
N SER A 510 14.93 -11.81 -16.67
CA SER A 510 13.86 -11.08 -15.98
C SER A 510 12.46 -11.63 -16.31
N ILE A 511 12.28 -12.28 -17.47
CA ILE A 511 11.04 -12.97 -17.83
C ILE A 511 10.79 -14.15 -16.88
N ASN A 512 11.86 -14.85 -16.46
CA ASN A 512 11.74 -16.00 -15.55
C ASN A 512 11.15 -15.64 -14.18
N ILE A 513 11.32 -14.39 -13.75
CA ILE A 513 10.83 -13.87 -12.47
C ILE A 513 9.61 -12.97 -12.65
N SER A 514 8.95 -13.05 -13.80
CA SER A 514 7.81 -12.19 -14.16
C SER A 514 6.50 -12.96 -14.29
N ILE A 515 5.39 -12.23 -14.14
CA ILE A 515 4.02 -12.71 -14.33
C ILE A 515 3.23 -11.72 -15.20
N GLY A 516 2.65 -12.22 -16.29
CA GLY A 516 1.74 -11.49 -17.15
C GLY A 516 0.34 -11.46 -16.55
N ILE A 517 -0.09 -10.31 -16.04
CA ILE A 517 -1.42 -10.13 -15.42
C ILE A 517 -2.23 -9.13 -16.24
N PRO A 518 -3.38 -9.47 -16.82
CA PRO A 518 -4.27 -8.56 -17.55
C PRO A 518 -4.75 -7.31 -16.77
N ALA A 519 -5.03 -6.19 -17.46
CA ALA A 519 -5.44 -4.92 -16.85
C ALA A 519 -6.60 -5.02 -15.86
N HIS A 520 -7.67 -5.74 -16.19
CA HIS A 520 -8.84 -5.87 -15.32
C HIS A 520 -8.52 -6.63 -14.04
N LEU A 521 -7.61 -7.62 -14.10
CA LEU A 521 -7.14 -8.35 -12.92
C LEU A 521 -6.19 -7.49 -12.08
N ARG A 522 -5.25 -6.76 -12.71
CA ARG A 522 -4.40 -5.75 -12.04
C ARG A 522 -5.25 -4.73 -11.29
N PHE A 523 -6.30 -4.19 -11.93
CA PHE A 523 -7.22 -3.24 -11.31
C PHE A 523 -7.95 -3.82 -10.09
N LYS A 524 -8.44 -5.07 -10.16
CA LYS A 524 -9.06 -5.77 -9.02
C LYS A 524 -8.09 -5.87 -7.84
N LEU A 525 -6.83 -6.27 -8.11
CA LEU A 525 -5.74 -6.33 -7.13
C LEU A 525 -5.29 -4.94 -6.63
N GLY A 526 -5.63 -3.86 -7.34
CA GLY A 526 -5.17 -2.52 -7.03
C GLY A 526 -3.74 -2.23 -7.52
N ILE A 527 -3.20 -3.08 -8.38
CA ILE A 527 -1.94 -2.87 -9.10
C ILE A 527 -2.25 -1.93 -10.26
N LYS A 528 -1.71 -0.72 -10.20
CA LYS A 528 -2.01 0.34 -11.17
C LYS A 528 -0.92 0.51 -12.23
N GLN A 529 0.26 -0.03 -11.99
CA GLN A 529 1.42 0.04 -12.88
C GLN A 529 2.12 -1.32 -12.91
N ILE A 530 2.82 -1.57 -14.01
CA ILE A 530 3.78 -2.67 -14.15
C ILE A 530 5.05 -2.38 -13.34
N GLY A 531 5.92 -3.38 -13.16
CA GLY A 531 7.13 -3.23 -12.34
C GLY A 531 6.87 -3.33 -10.82
N LYS A 532 5.67 -3.75 -10.43
CA LYS A 532 5.31 -4.03 -9.03
C LYS A 532 5.44 -5.52 -8.77
N ILE A 533 5.86 -5.88 -7.56
CA ILE A 533 5.94 -7.28 -7.16
C ILE A 533 4.59 -7.77 -6.61
N CYS A 534 4.13 -8.91 -7.13
CA CYS A 534 2.94 -9.61 -6.67
C CYS A 534 3.34 -10.91 -5.99
N GLU A 535 2.70 -11.25 -4.87
CA GLU A 535 2.88 -12.54 -4.23
C GLU A 535 1.89 -13.55 -4.82
N ILE A 536 2.40 -14.70 -5.26
CA ILE A 536 1.63 -15.80 -5.80
C ILE A 536 1.70 -16.97 -4.83
N GLU A 537 0.53 -17.49 -4.48
CA GLU A 537 0.39 -18.70 -3.69
C GLU A 537 -0.32 -19.78 -4.52
N ARG A 538 0.09 -21.03 -4.37
CA ARG A 538 -0.64 -22.13 -4.99
C ARG A 538 -1.98 -22.38 -4.28
N ASN A 539 -3.05 -22.62 -5.04
CA ASN A 539 -4.36 -22.90 -4.43
C ASN A 539 -4.44 -24.35 -3.92
N LEU A 540 -4.20 -24.54 -2.62
CA LEU A 540 -4.22 -25.86 -1.98
C LEU A 540 -5.57 -26.57 -2.11
N SER A 541 -6.67 -25.81 -2.05
CA SER A 541 -8.02 -26.39 -2.15
C SER A 541 -8.29 -26.92 -3.56
N PHE A 542 -7.85 -26.17 -4.57
CA PHE A 542 -7.93 -26.61 -5.97
C PHE A 542 -7.05 -27.84 -6.22
N LEU A 543 -5.79 -27.82 -5.77
CA LEU A 543 -4.88 -28.95 -5.91
C LEU A 543 -5.40 -30.21 -5.21
N PHE A 544 -6.01 -30.06 -4.02
CA PHE A 544 -6.65 -31.18 -3.35
C PHE A 544 -7.79 -31.76 -4.19
N LYS A 545 -8.70 -30.91 -4.68
CA LYS A 545 -9.84 -31.31 -5.52
C LYS A 545 -9.41 -31.99 -6.81
N LYS A 546 -8.41 -31.42 -7.50
CA LYS A 546 -7.85 -31.97 -8.75
C LYS A 546 -7.29 -33.38 -8.56
N ASN A 547 -6.75 -33.67 -7.37
CA ASN A 547 -6.17 -34.98 -7.04
C ASN A 547 -7.12 -35.88 -6.21
N LEU A 548 -8.42 -35.58 -6.15
CA LEU A 548 -9.39 -36.44 -5.45
C LEU A 548 -9.54 -37.81 -6.12
N SER A 549 -9.51 -37.85 -7.46
CA SER A 549 -9.61 -39.11 -8.21
C SER A 549 -8.46 -40.07 -7.89
N LEU A 550 -7.24 -39.55 -7.74
CA LEU A 550 -6.06 -40.33 -7.32
C LEU A 550 -6.17 -40.85 -5.89
N GLN A 551 -6.92 -40.15 -5.04
CA GLN A 551 -7.12 -40.52 -3.64
C GLN A 551 -8.31 -41.47 -3.43
N PHE A 552 -9.26 -41.53 -4.37
CA PHE A 552 -10.50 -42.28 -4.20
C PHE A 552 -10.26 -43.77 -3.97
N ILE A 553 -9.45 -44.41 -4.81
CA ILE A 553 -9.16 -45.86 -4.71
C ILE A 553 -8.39 -46.19 -3.42
N PRO A 554 -7.27 -45.51 -3.07
CA PRO A 554 -6.57 -45.76 -1.82
C PRO A 554 -7.44 -45.56 -0.57
N ILE A 555 -8.26 -44.50 -0.54
CA ILE A 555 -9.15 -44.23 0.60
C ILE A 555 -10.20 -45.33 0.73
N LEU A 556 -10.80 -45.77 -0.38
CA LEU A 556 -11.82 -46.82 -0.37
C LEU A 556 -11.23 -48.18 0.03
N ALA A 557 -10.04 -48.51 -0.47
CA ALA A 557 -9.31 -49.71 -0.08
C ALA A 557 -8.93 -49.70 1.40
N ALA A 558 -8.43 -48.56 1.91
CA ALA A 558 -8.09 -48.39 3.32
C ALA A 558 -9.34 -48.49 4.22
N ALA A 559 -10.45 -47.86 3.82
CA ALA A 559 -11.71 -47.98 4.55
C ALA A 559 -12.22 -49.43 4.55
N PHE A 560 -12.25 -50.09 3.39
CA PHE A 560 -12.67 -51.48 3.28
C PHE A 560 -11.81 -52.40 4.15
N ALA A 561 -10.49 -52.27 4.10
CA ALA A 561 -9.56 -53.05 4.92
C ALA A 561 -9.87 -52.91 6.43
N VAL A 562 -10.19 -51.70 6.91
CA VAL A 562 -10.55 -51.47 8.31
C VAL A 562 -11.92 -52.07 8.65
N PHE A 563 -12.91 -51.95 7.76
CA PHE A 563 -14.25 -52.48 8.01
C PHE A 563 -14.34 -54.01 7.89
N SER A 564 -13.43 -54.64 7.14
CA SER A 564 -13.31 -56.12 7.06
C SER A 564 -12.77 -56.77 8.34
N LEU A 565 -12.20 -56.00 9.29
CA LEU A 565 -11.72 -56.52 10.57
C LEU A 565 -12.89 -56.81 11.52
N ASN A 566 -13.44 -58.02 11.41
CA ASN A 566 -14.64 -58.43 12.14
C ASN A 566 -14.48 -58.55 13.66
N GLU A 567 -13.24 -58.66 14.15
CA GLU A 567 -12.93 -58.79 15.59
C GLU A 567 -13.07 -57.48 16.38
N LEU A 568 -13.18 -56.33 15.69
CA LEU A 568 -13.25 -55.02 16.32
C LEU A 568 -14.69 -54.52 16.42
N SER A 569 -15.01 -53.80 17.50
CA SER A 569 -16.28 -53.07 17.63
C SER A 569 -16.43 -52.01 16.53
N PHE A 570 -17.67 -51.67 16.18
CA PHE A 570 -17.96 -50.65 15.17
C PHE A 570 -17.30 -49.30 15.46
N TRP A 571 -17.30 -48.88 16.73
CA TRP A 571 -16.64 -47.65 17.19
C TRP A 571 -15.13 -47.70 17.00
N ASN A 572 -14.49 -48.84 17.33
CA ASN A 572 -13.05 -49.01 17.14
C ASN A 572 -12.68 -48.98 15.64
N ARG A 573 -13.46 -49.62 14.77
CA ARG A 573 -13.27 -49.54 13.30
C ARG A 573 -13.37 -48.11 12.80
N SER A 574 -14.35 -47.35 13.31
CA SER A 574 -14.55 -45.94 12.92
C SER A 574 -13.39 -45.04 13.37
N ILE A 575 -12.85 -45.24 14.58
CA ILE A 575 -11.67 -44.51 15.07
C ILE A 575 -10.44 -44.84 14.22
N ILE A 576 -10.21 -46.12 13.93
CA ILE A 576 -9.08 -46.57 13.10
C ILE A 576 -9.21 -46.01 11.68
N ALA A 577 -10.41 -46.04 11.08
CA ALA A 577 -10.65 -45.47 9.76
C ALA A 577 -10.41 -43.95 9.76
N ALA A 578 -10.83 -43.24 10.81
CA ALA A 578 -10.59 -41.81 10.97
C ALA A 578 -9.10 -41.45 11.07
N ILE A 579 -8.21 -42.39 11.43
CA ILE A 579 -6.75 -42.21 11.47
C ILE A 579 -6.11 -42.64 10.14
N ILE A 580 -6.47 -43.82 9.63
CA ILE A 580 -5.84 -44.41 8.45
C ILE A 580 -6.20 -43.63 7.18
N VAL A 581 -7.42 -43.14 7.04
CA VAL A 581 -7.84 -42.40 5.84
C VAL A 581 -7.00 -41.11 5.66
N PRO A 582 -6.81 -40.24 6.68
CA PRO A 582 -5.88 -39.12 6.59
C PRO A 582 -4.44 -39.52 6.29
N ILE A 583 -3.93 -40.62 6.86
CA ILE A 583 -2.57 -41.12 6.58
C ILE A 583 -2.45 -41.57 5.12
N SER A 584 -3.43 -42.33 4.61
CA SER A 584 -3.47 -42.76 3.21
C SER A 584 -3.51 -41.55 2.28
N SER A 585 -4.37 -40.57 2.55
CA SER A 585 -4.42 -39.32 1.78
C SER A 585 -3.08 -38.56 1.83
N TYR A 586 -2.43 -38.51 2.98
CA TYR A 586 -1.10 -37.91 3.15
C TYR A 586 -0.03 -38.62 2.32
N ILE A 587 -0.06 -39.96 2.23
CA ILE A 587 0.87 -40.74 1.41
C ILE A 587 0.59 -40.50 -0.07
N THR A 588 -0.66 -40.58 -0.53
CA THR A 588 -1.00 -40.36 -1.94
C THR A 588 -0.66 -38.94 -2.41
N LEU A 589 -0.83 -37.93 -1.55
CA LEU A 589 -0.48 -36.54 -1.85
C LEU A 589 1.03 -36.25 -1.75
N SER A 590 1.88 -37.23 -1.42
CA SER A 590 3.34 -37.05 -1.42
C SER A 590 3.86 -36.58 -2.78
N VAL A 591 3.32 -37.13 -3.87
CA VAL A 591 3.67 -36.74 -5.24
C VAL A 591 3.43 -35.25 -5.49
N VAL A 592 2.36 -34.69 -4.92
CA VAL A 592 2.03 -33.25 -5.04
C VAL A 592 2.91 -32.38 -4.13
N ARG A 593 3.36 -32.91 -2.98
CA ARG A 593 4.32 -32.24 -2.10
C ARG A 593 5.73 -32.20 -2.70
N GLU A 594 6.16 -33.29 -3.31
CA GLU A 594 7.51 -33.47 -3.86
C GLU A 594 7.77 -32.61 -5.09
N LYS A 595 6.71 -32.13 -5.76
CA LYS A 595 6.82 -31.10 -6.81
C LYS A 595 7.43 -29.79 -6.31
N ILE A 596 7.38 -29.50 -5.01
CA ILE A 596 8.01 -28.31 -4.45
C ILE A 596 9.49 -28.64 -4.17
N PRO A 597 10.45 -27.84 -4.65
CA PRO A 597 11.86 -28.01 -4.31
C PRO A 597 12.04 -28.09 -2.80
N LYS A 598 12.93 -28.97 -2.32
CA LYS A 598 13.30 -29.03 -0.89
C LYS A 598 14.12 -27.78 -0.52
N THR A 599 13.48 -26.63 -0.44
CA THR A 599 14.08 -25.43 0.15
C THR A 599 14.31 -25.67 1.63
N ARG A 600 15.53 -25.39 2.12
CA ARG A 600 15.88 -25.38 3.55
C ARG A 600 14.96 -24.39 4.24
N ARG A 601 13.95 -24.91 4.97
CA ARG A 601 13.07 -24.25 5.95
C ARG A 601 12.74 -22.77 5.65
N ALA A 602 11.62 -22.53 4.95
CA ALA A 602 10.78 -21.39 5.29
C ALA A 602 10.18 -21.65 6.68
N SER A 603 10.40 -20.71 7.58
CA SER A 603 10.22 -20.80 9.02
C SER A 603 8.83 -21.32 9.48
N TRP A 604 8.88 -22.20 10.49
CA TRP A 604 7.78 -22.49 11.41
C TRP A 604 7.44 -21.21 12.21
N SER A 605 6.76 -20.24 11.61
CA SER A 605 6.26 -19.04 12.31
C SER A 605 4.83 -19.21 12.84
N LEU A 606 4.19 -20.35 12.60
CA LEU A 606 2.84 -20.67 13.11
C LEU A 606 2.81 -21.25 14.54
N TRP A 607 3.97 -21.50 15.16
CA TRP A 607 4.07 -22.04 16.54
C TRP A 607 4.71 -21.08 17.55
N LYS A 608 4.99 -19.83 17.15
CA LYS A 608 5.36 -18.74 18.08
C LYS A 608 4.35 -17.60 17.98
N LYS A 609 3.14 -17.84 18.49
CA LYS A 609 2.22 -16.80 18.94
C LYS A 609 1.27 -17.35 19.98
#